data_AF-A0A673FW20-F1
#
_entry.id   AF-A0A673FW20-F1
#
_cell.length_a   1.000
_cell.length_b   1.000
_cell.length_c   1.000
_cell.angle_alpha   90.00
_cell.angle_beta   90.00
_cell.angle_gamma   90.00
#
_symmetry.space_group_name_H-M   'P 1'
#
loop_
_entity.id
_entity.type
_entity.pdbx_description
1 polymer ?
#
loop_
_entity_poly.entity_id
_entity_poly.type
_entity_poly.pdbx_seq_one_letter_code
_entity_poly.pdbx_strand_id
1 'polypeptide(L)'
;MLTTMTYRMPNFTLEQKLFLLRRIHAVVDTVQDFRKDTNTTVHRNAVWAELVQAFNAAFPSRPPSSIGSLKTLWKRLKVECRVGLQKRQEQQAAGLPVSALTQVDGDGSYASVRGSSPGAGN
;
A
#
# COMPACT_ATOMS: atom_id res chain seq x y z
N MET A 1 23.87 -5.22 31.65
CA MET A 1 23.95 -4.86 30.21
C MET A 1 22.55 -4.42 29.78
N LEU A 2 22.36 -3.14 29.46
CA LEU A 2 21.06 -2.62 29.01
C LEU A 2 20.86 -3.02 27.55
N THR A 3 19.98 -3.99 27.30
CA THR A 3 19.51 -4.35 25.97
C THR A 3 18.71 -3.18 25.42
N THR A 4 19.34 -2.34 24.60
CA THR A 4 18.67 -1.36 23.75
C THR A 4 17.82 -2.14 22.74
N MET A 5 16.58 -2.44 23.13
CA MET A 5 15.53 -2.90 22.23
C MET A 5 15.36 -1.80 21.19
N THR A 6 15.99 -1.97 20.03
CA THR A 6 15.69 -1.14 18.86
C THR A 6 14.23 -1.40 18.53
N TYR A 7 13.34 -0.55 19.06
CA TYR A 7 11.92 -0.57 18.70
C TYR A 7 11.84 -0.16 17.24
N ARG A 8 12.06 -1.13 16.35
CA ARG A 8 11.77 -0.97 14.93
C ARG A 8 10.28 -0.75 14.85
N MET A 9 9.91 0.50 14.61
CA MET A 9 8.53 0.89 14.40
C MET A 9 7.91 -0.08 13.39
N PRO A 10 6.86 -0.83 13.76
CA PRO A 10 6.30 -1.84 12.89
C PRO A 10 5.88 -1.17 11.58
N ASN A 11 6.30 -1.77 10.47
CA ASN A 11 5.91 -1.30 9.14
C ASN A 11 4.37 -1.20 9.09
N PHE A 12 3.86 -0.17 8.42
CA PHE A 12 2.42 -0.02 8.26
C PHE A 12 1.85 -1.26 7.54
N THR A 13 0.84 -1.88 8.15
CA THR A 13 0.16 -3.04 7.58
C THR A 13 -0.58 -2.67 6.30
N LEU A 14 -0.93 -3.66 5.48
CA LEU A 14 -1.72 -3.42 4.26
C LEU A 14 -3.05 -2.72 4.58
N GLU A 15 -3.72 -3.14 5.64
CA GLU A 15 -4.96 -2.53 6.11
C GLU A 15 -4.78 -1.04 6.43
N GLN A 16 -3.72 -0.69 7.15
CA GLN A 16 -3.39 0.70 7.49
C GLN A 16 -3.08 1.53 6.24
N LYS A 17 -2.36 0.96 5.27
CA LYS A 17 -2.09 1.58 3.97
C LYS A 17 -3.40 1.87 3.23
N LEU A 18 -4.29 0.88 3.13
CA LEU A 18 -5.58 1.02 2.46
C LEU A 18 -6.50 2.02 3.16
N PHE A 19 -6.52 2.03 4.48
CA PHE A 19 -7.28 3.00 5.26
C PHE A 19 -6.84 4.44 4.93
N LEU A 20 -5.53 4.70 4.93
CA LEU A 20 -5.01 6.03 4.60
C LEU A 20 -5.35 6.42 3.16
N LEU A 21 -5.22 5.50 2.19
CA LEU A 21 -5.56 5.77 0.79
C LEU A 21 -7.03 6.17 0.63
N ARG A 22 -7.95 5.42 1.24
CA ARG A 22 -9.40 5.72 1.18
C ARG A 22 -9.73 7.08 1.78
N ARG A 23 -9.12 7.42 2.92
CA ARG A 23 -9.34 8.71 3.59
C ARG A 23 -8.76 9.88 2.80
N ILE A 24 -7.53 9.73 2.27
CA ILE A 24 -6.90 10.78 1.45
C ILE A 24 -7.67 11.00 0.15
N HIS A 25 -8.26 9.97 -0.46
CA HIS A 25 -9.01 10.11 -1.71
C HIS A 25 -10.11 11.16 -1.62
N ALA A 26 -10.80 11.27 -0.47
CA ALA A 26 -11.86 12.27 -0.27
C ALA A 26 -11.36 13.72 -0.12
N VAL A 27 -10.07 13.91 0.16
CA VAL A 27 -9.44 15.22 0.46
C VAL A 27 -8.17 15.44 -0.37
N VAL A 28 -8.04 14.73 -1.48
CA VAL A 28 -6.78 14.66 -2.23
C VAL A 28 -6.38 16.01 -2.79
N ASP A 29 -7.35 16.80 -3.25
CA ASP A 29 -7.13 18.13 -3.80
C ASP A 29 -6.55 19.08 -2.75
N THR A 30 -7.09 19.06 -1.54
CA THR A 30 -6.57 19.86 -0.42
C THR A 30 -5.17 19.40 0.03
N VAL A 31 -4.96 18.08 0.13
CA VAL A 31 -3.67 17.52 0.56
C VAL A 31 -2.56 17.79 -0.47
N GLN A 32 -2.92 17.89 -1.75
CA GLN A 32 -2.03 18.22 -2.86
C GLN A 32 -2.03 19.70 -3.24
N ASP A 33 -2.71 20.57 -2.48
CA ASP A 33 -2.61 22.00 -2.70
C ASP A 33 -1.26 22.53 -2.21
N PHE A 34 -0.43 22.95 -3.16
CA PHE A 34 0.92 23.46 -2.93
C PHE A 34 0.99 24.99 -2.93
N ARG A 35 -0.15 25.69 -3.03
CA ARG A 35 -0.18 27.14 -2.85
C ARG A 35 0.34 27.49 -1.46
N LYS A 36 1.11 28.58 -1.38
CA LYS A 36 1.84 29.00 -0.18
C LYS A 36 1.11 30.10 0.60
N ASP A 37 -0.13 30.42 0.24
CA ASP A 37 -0.92 31.36 1.02
C ASP A 37 -1.30 30.75 2.38
N THR A 38 -1.53 31.63 3.35
CA THR A 38 -1.81 31.27 4.74
C THR A 38 -3.05 30.40 4.85
N ASN A 39 -4.13 30.75 4.14
CA ASN A 39 -5.41 30.04 4.22
C ASN A 39 -5.28 28.60 3.73
N THR A 40 -4.66 28.39 2.57
CA THR A 40 -4.40 27.05 2.03
C THR A 40 -3.50 26.24 2.96
N THR A 41 -2.46 26.86 3.52
CA THR A 41 -1.53 26.18 4.43
C THR A 41 -2.22 25.74 5.72
N VAL A 42 -3.03 26.61 6.31
CA VAL A 42 -3.81 26.32 7.53
C VAL A 42 -4.83 25.22 7.26
N HIS A 43 -5.60 25.32 6.16
CA HIS A 43 -6.60 24.33 5.80
C HIS A 43 -5.98 22.94 5.56
N ARG A 44 -4.88 22.88 4.80
CA ARG A 44 -4.14 21.63 4.58
C ARG A 44 -3.60 21.03 5.88
N ASN A 45 -3.10 21.85 6.80
CA ASN A 45 -2.63 21.37 8.09
C ASN A 45 -3.77 20.82 8.96
N ALA A 46 -4.94 21.47 8.94
CA ALA A 46 -6.14 20.99 9.61
C ALA A 46 -6.59 19.62 9.07
N VAL A 47 -6.66 19.47 7.74
CA VAL A 47 -6.98 18.19 7.10
C VAL A 47 -5.99 17.09 7.50
N TRP A 48 -4.68 17.40 7.54
CA TRP A 48 -3.70 16.43 8.02
C TRP A 48 -3.88 16.06 9.50
N ALA A 49 -4.29 17.00 10.35
CA ALA A 49 -4.57 16.72 11.75
C ALA A 49 -5.78 15.80 11.91
N GLU A 50 -6.87 16.06 11.17
CA GLU A 50 -8.06 15.20 11.14
C GLU A 50 -7.74 13.78 10.64
N LEU A 51 -6.94 13.67 9.58
CA LEU A 51 -6.48 12.38 9.07
C LEU A 51 -5.70 11.59 10.12
N VAL A 52 -4.82 12.24 10.89
CA VAL A 52 -4.08 11.60 11.98
C VAL A 52 -5.02 11.16 13.09
N GLN A 53 -5.96 12.01 13.49
CA GLN A 53 -6.94 11.68 14.52
C GLN A 53 -7.77 10.46 14.11
N ALA A 54 -8.31 10.47 12.89
CA ALA A 54 -9.08 9.34 12.35
C ALA A 54 -8.24 8.06 12.23
N PHE A 55 -6.97 8.18 11.83
CA PHE A 55 -6.06 7.04 11.73
C PHE A 55 -5.76 6.42 13.10
N ASN A 56 -5.43 7.25 14.09
CA ASN A 56 -5.11 6.76 15.44
C ASN A 56 -6.36 6.19 16.13
N ALA A 57 -7.54 6.76 15.88
CA ALA A 57 -8.81 6.21 16.36
C ALA A 57 -9.17 4.86 15.72
N ALA A 58 -8.84 4.67 14.44
CA ALA A 58 -9.07 3.39 13.75
C ALA A 58 -8.09 2.29 14.17
N PHE A 59 -6.89 2.65 14.63
CA PHE A 59 -5.84 1.71 15.04
C PHE A 59 -5.31 2.02 16.46
N PRO A 60 -6.15 1.88 17.51
CA PRO A 60 -5.80 2.26 18.87
C PRO A 60 -4.77 1.32 19.53
N SER A 61 -4.61 0.10 18.99
CA SER A 61 -3.67 -0.91 19.48
C SER A 61 -2.20 -0.58 19.20
N ARG A 62 -1.93 0.48 18.42
CA ARG A 62 -0.60 0.87 18.01
C ARG A 62 -0.22 2.22 18.64
N PRO A 63 1.08 2.52 18.79
CA PRO A 63 1.50 3.85 19.19
C PRO A 63 0.93 4.93 18.26
N PRO A 64 0.48 6.08 18.81
CA PRO A 64 -0.06 7.16 18.00
C PRO A 64 0.89 7.57 16.88
N SER A 65 0.37 7.69 15.67
CA SER A 65 1.12 8.28 14.58
C SER A 65 1.09 9.79 14.60
N SER A 66 2.17 10.38 14.09
CA SER A 66 2.28 11.80 13.85
C SER A 66 1.86 12.17 12.42
N ILE A 67 1.59 13.46 12.21
CA ILE A 67 1.38 14.04 10.86
C ILE A 67 2.57 13.73 9.95
N GLY A 68 3.80 13.82 10.46
CA GLY A 68 5.01 13.53 9.70
C GLY A 68 5.09 12.07 9.23
N SER A 69 4.68 11.14 10.08
CA SER A 69 4.63 9.71 9.77
C SER A 69 3.62 9.42 8.65
N LEU A 70 2.41 10.00 8.72
CA LEU A 70 1.39 9.83 7.68
C LEU A 70 1.77 10.51 6.36
N LYS A 71 2.35 11.72 6.39
CA LYS A 71 2.89 12.39 5.20
C LYS A 71 3.96 11.53 4.51
N THR A 72 4.84 10.91 5.29
CA THR A 72 5.87 9.99 4.77
C THR A 72 5.24 8.73 4.17
N LEU A 73 4.27 8.12 4.85
CA LEU A 73 3.52 6.97 4.33
C LEU A 73 2.83 7.29 3.02
N TRP A 74 2.13 8.43 2.93
CA TRP A 74 1.48 8.88 1.71
C TRP A 74 2.46 9.05 0.55
N LYS A 75 3.62 9.68 0.78
CA LYS A 75 4.68 9.79 -0.24
C LYS A 75 5.12 8.41 -0.74
N ARG A 76 5.36 7.46 0.17
CA ARG A 76 5.76 6.08 -0.19
C ARG A 76 4.67 5.37 -0.99
N LEU A 77 3.41 5.47 -0.58
CA LEU A 77 2.29 4.86 -1.29
C LEU A 77 2.15 5.39 -2.72
N LYS A 78 2.30 6.69 -2.95
CA LYS A 78 2.32 7.25 -4.31
C LYS A 78 3.40 6.63 -5.19
N VAL A 79 4.60 6.42 -4.63
CA VAL A 79 5.70 5.78 -5.36
C VAL A 79 5.39 4.31 -5.62
N GLU A 80 4.92 3.56 -4.62
CA GLU A 80 4.50 2.16 -4.77
C GLU A 80 3.44 2.00 -5.87
N CYS A 81 2.43 2.88 -5.91
CA CYS A 81 1.40 2.89 -6.95
C CYS A 81 1.96 3.19 -8.34
N ARG A 82 2.85 4.19 -8.47
CA ARG A 82 3.51 4.51 -9.75
C ARG A 82 4.35 3.34 -10.27
N VAL A 83 5.15 2.72 -9.40
CA VAL A 83 5.97 1.57 -9.74
C VAL A 83 5.11 0.37 -10.13
N GLY A 84 4.03 0.10 -9.40
CA GLY A 84 3.10 -0.98 -9.75
C GLY A 84 2.36 -0.74 -11.07
N LEU A 85 2.05 0.51 -11.40
CA LEU A 85 1.47 0.86 -12.71
C LEU A 85 2.49 0.67 -13.83
N GLN A 86 3.72 1.16 -13.64
CA GLN A 86 4.80 1.01 -14.62
C GLN A 86 5.10 -0.46 -14.90
N LYS A 87 5.23 -1.30 -13.86
CA LYS A 87 5.43 -2.75 -14.03
C LYS A 87 4.31 -3.42 -14.82
N ARG A 88 3.05 -3.01 -14.60
CA ARG A 88 1.92 -3.52 -15.38
C ARG A 88 1.98 -3.08 -16.84
N GLN A 89 2.38 -1.84 -17.10
CA GLN A 89 2.56 -1.34 -18.46
C GLN A 89 3.70 -2.06 -19.19
N GLU A 90 4.81 -2.32 -18.50
CA GLU A 90 5.93 -3.13 -19.02
C GLU A 90 5.50 -4.57 -19.30
N GLN A 91 4.72 -5.20 -18.43
CA GLN A 91 4.16 -6.54 -18.65
C GLN A 91 3.22 -6.59 -19.86
N GLN A 92 2.33 -5.60 -20.00
CA GLN A 92 1.45 -5.46 -21.17
C GLN A 92 2.26 -5.26 -22.46
N ALA A 93 3.28 -4.39 -22.43
CA ALA A 93 4.15 -4.15 -23.57
C ALA A 93 4.99 -5.39 -23.95
N ALA A 94 5.37 -6.20 -22.97
CA ALA A 94 6.10 -7.47 -23.18
C ALA A 94 5.20 -8.64 -23.62
N GLY A 95 3.89 -8.41 -23.80
CA GLY A 95 2.92 -9.48 -24.15
C GLY A 95 2.73 -10.52 -23.04
N LEU A 96 3.19 -10.23 -21.82
CA LEU A 96 2.98 -11.11 -20.67
C LEU A 96 1.57 -10.89 -20.13
N PRO A 97 0.84 -11.96 -19.76
CA PRO A 97 -0.43 -11.79 -19.09
C PRO A 97 -0.19 -10.96 -17.83
N VAL A 98 -0.86 -9.82 -17.72
CA VAL A 98 -0.91 -9.05 -16.47
C VAL A 98 -1.47 -10.02 -15.45
N SER A 99 -0.61 -10.53 -14.57
CA SER A 99 -1.02 -11.45 -13.54
C SER A 99 -1.97 -10.69 -12.63
N ALA A 100 -3.26 -10.84 -12.93
CA ALA A 100 -4.35 -10.49 -12.06
C ALA A 100 -4.04 -11.19 -10.74
N LEU A 101 -3.76 -10.40 -9.71
CA LEU A 101 -3.74 -10.93 -8.36
C LEU A 101 -5.12 -11.52 -8.10
N THR A 102 -5.18 -12.83 -8.21
CA THR A 102 -6.16 -13.72 -7.58
C THR A 102 -7.60 -13.51 -8.05
N GLN A 103 -7.95 -14.11 -9.19
CA GLN A 103 -9.22 -14.84 -9.21
C GLN A 103 -9.06 -15.97 -8.19
N VAL A 104 -9.77 -15.86 -7.08
CA VAL A 104 -10.02 -17.01 -6.22
C VAL A 104 -10.97 -17.88 -7.04
N ASP A 105 -10.40 -18.80 -7.82
CA ASP A 105 -11.15 -19.94 -8.35
C ASP A 105 -11.57 -20.78 -7.15
N GLY A 106 -12.73 -20.44 -6.62
CA GLY A 106 -13.52 -21.40 -5.87
C GLY A 106 -14.23 -22.27 -6.89
N ASP A 107 -13.55 -23.26 -7.46
CA ASP A 107 -14.10 -24.61 -7.48
C ASP A 107 -13.08 -25.68 -7.88
N GLY A 108 -13.13 -26.79 -7.16
CA GLY A 108 -12.96 -28.16 -7.65
C GLY A 108 -11.74 -28.57 -8.49
N SER A 109 -10.95 -29.45 -7.88
CA SER A 109 -10.34 -30.64 -8.50
C SER A 109 -8.92 -30.52 -9.06
N TYR A 110 -7.95 -30.79 -8.19
CA TYR A 110 -6.63 -31.26 -8.56
C TYR A 110 -6.73 -32.72 -9.03
N ALA A 111 -7.05 -32.93 -10.30
CA ALA A 111 -6.88 -34.24 -10.93
C ALA A 111 -5.39 -34.46 -11.23
N SER A 112 -4.79 -35.27 -10.38
CA SER A 112 -3.47 -35.88 -10.55
C SER A 112 -3.37 -36.60 -11.91
N VAL A 113 -2.47 -36.17 -12.79
CA VAL A 113 -1.97 -37.02 -13.88
C VAL A 113 -0.48 -37.24 -13.67
N ARG A 114 -0.22 -38.32 -12.94
CA ARG A 114 1.04 -39.06 -13.00
C ARG A 114 1.25 -39.60 -14.42
N GLY A 115 2.47 -39.46 -14.90
CA GLY A 115 3.11 -40.48 -15.74
C GLY A 115 3.04 -40.25 -17.24
N SER A 116 4.18 -39.90 -17.84
CA SER A 116 4.87 -40.81 -18.78
C SER A 116 6.24 -40.24 -19.13
N SER A 117 7.28 -40.94 -18.69
CA SER A 117 8.67 -40.78 -19.13
C SER A 117 8.81 -41.14 -20.62
N PRO A 118 9.65 -40.45 -21.40
CA PRO A 118 10.26 -41.02 -22.58
C PRO A 118 11.60 -41.66 -22.19
N GLY A 119 11.63 -42.99 -22.10
CA GLY A 119 12.87 -43.77 -22.02
C GLY A 119 13.54 -43.87 -23.39
N ALA A 120 14.86 -43.84 -23.39
CA ALA A 120 15.73 -43.90 -24.56
C ALA A 120 15.97 -45.34 -25.06
N GLY A 121 16.24 -45.47 -26.37
CA GLY A 121 17.13 -46.47 -26.99
C GLY A 121 16.52 -47.81 -27.39
N ASN A 122 16.50 -48.12 -28.70
CA ASN A 122 17.59 -48.82 -29.41
C ASN A 122 17.39 -48.71 -30.93
#